data_AF-A0A2Z2MQQ5-F1
#
_entry.id   AF-A0A2Z2MQQ5-F1
#
_cell.length_a   1.000
_cell.length_b   1.000
_cell.length_c   1.000
_cell.angle_alpha   90.00
_cell.angle_beta   90.00
_cell.angle_gamma   90.00
#
_symmetry.space_group_name_H-M   'P 1'
#
loop_
_entity.id
_entity.type
_entity.pdbx_description
1 polymer ?
#
loop_
_entity_poly.entity_id
_entity_poly.type
_entity_poly.pdbx_seq_one_letter_code
_entity_poly.pdbx_strand_id
1 'polypeptide(L)'
;MGKALSGKTLFVFPVALAILGLLWNTGIPTTYTQLNGTFSGGLVIPSAIAGDVEDYFSGMNATLYGFEAGVVGDINASITLYVLKVTPPFDPEDFEVSINGRLIRGETYVPYAEEIPVQITYMGRDYSFFLTVQPAKIFKASGSWDVSYLNNATNVTLIKMNDLKLVVYAMGPEDYEFAVCKTPENTEITRGGLTLGGQE
;
A
#
# COMPACT_ATOMS: atom_id res chain seq x y z
N MET A 1 55.03 -3.69 18.74
CA MET A 1 54.63 -2.68 17.74
C MET A 1 53.43 -3.23 16.98
N GLY A 2 52.29 -2.55 17.12
CA GLY A 2 50.96 -3.07 16.81
C GLY A 2 50.66 -3.19 15.32
N LYS A 3 49.84 -4.19 14.97
CA LYS A 3 49.18 -4.29 13.67
C LYS A 3 47.87 -3.49 13.75
N ALA A 4 47.72 -2.50 12.88
CA ALA A 4 46.48 -1.78 12.68
C ALA A 4 45.47 -2.69 11.96
N LEU A 5 44.32 -2.96 12.59
CA LEU A 5 43.12 -3.39 11.88
C LEU A 5 42.55 -2.17 11.14
N SER A 6 42.64 -2.17 9.82
CA SER A 6 41.92 -1.22 8.98
C SER A 6 40.47 -1.69 8.88
N GLY A 7 39.59 -1.05 9.65
CA GLY A 7 38.18 -1.38 9.79
C GLY A 7 37.40 -1.10 8.50
N LYS A 8 36.67 -2.11 8.03
CA LYS A 8 35.50 -1.90 7.17
C LYS A 8 34.43 -1.22 8.03
N THR A 9 34.12 0.03 7.70
CA THR A 9 33.00 0.79 8.24
C THR A 9 31.70 0.07 7.88
N LEU A 10 31.17 -0.67 8.85
CA LEU A 10 29.83 -1.23 8.79
C LEU A 10 28.87 -0.09 9.19
N PHE A 11 28.11 0.43 8.23
CA PHE A 11 26.99 1.34 8.50
C PHE A 11 25.90 0.56 9.24
N VAL A 12 25.95 0.52 10.57
CA VAL A 12 24.98 -0.19 11.46
C VAL A 12 23.85 0.75 11.96
N PHE A 13 23.81 1.99 11.48
CA PHE A 13 23.21 3.09 12.24
C PHE A 13 21.74 3.50 11.98
N PRO A 14 20.90 2.70 11.30
CA PRO A 14 19.45 2.75 11.56
C PRO A 14 18.92 1.50 12.28
N VAL A 15 19.54 0.34 12.06
CA VAL A 15 19.05 -0.96 12.56
C VAL A 15 19.22 -1.08 14.07
N ALA A 16 20.34 -0.61 14.62
CA ALA A 16 20.59 -0.67 16.06
C ALA A 16 19.64 0.23 16.89
N LEU A 17 19.18 1.35 16.33
CA LEU A 17 18.26 2.27 17.02
C LEU A 17 16.83 1.74 17.05
N ALA A 18 16.37 1.06 15.98
CA ALA A 18 15.08 0.36 15.98
C ALA A 18 15.06 -0.81 16.97
N ILE A 19 16.17 -1.56 17.08
CA ILE A 19 16.31 -2.68 18.04
C ILE A 19 16.32 -2.17 19.49
N LEU A 20 16.95 -1.02 19.78
CA LEU A 20 16.97 -0.48 21.15
C LEU A 20 15.62 0.13 21.60
N GLY A 21 14.82 0.66 20.68
CA GLY A 21 13.49 1.21 21.01
C GLY A 21 12.43 0.14 21.32
N LEU A 22 12.57 -1.08 20.79
CA LEU A 22 11.60 -2.18 20.93
C LEU A 22 11.86 -3.10 22.13
N LEU A 23 13.00 -2.95 22.82
CA LEU A 23 13.35 -3.72 24.03
C LEU A 23 12.64 -3.23 25.32
N TRP A 24 11.53 -2.49 25.19
CA TRP A 24 10.78 -1.99 26.33
C TRP A 24 9.79 -3.07 26.81
N ASN A 25 10.28 -3.93 27.71
CA ASN A 25 9.52 -4.55 28.80
C ASN A 25 8.23 -5.32 28.44
N THR A 26 8.21 -6.06 27.33
CA THR A 26 7.03 -6.86 26.92
C THR A 26 7.06 -8.31 27.41
N GLY A 27 8.23 -8.81 27.81
CA GLY A 27 8.43 -10.23 28.14
C GLY A 27 8.37 -11.18 26.94
N ILE A 28 8.13 -10.67 25.72
CA ILE A 28 8.03 -11.45 24.49
C ILE A 28 9.35 -11.31 23.73
N PRO A 29 10.12 -12.39 23.55
CA PRO A 29 11.34 -12.36 22.73
C PRO A 29 11.01 -11.95 21.30
N THR A 30 11.74 -10.97 20.77
CA THR A 30 11.62 -10.52 19.38
C THR A 30 12.85 -10.90 18.58
N THR A 31 12.66 -11.10 17.28
CA THR A 31 13.74 -11.32 16.31
C THR A 31 13.61 -10.33 15.16
N TYR A 32 14.74 -10.07 14.50
CA TYR A 32 14.74 -9.39 13.22
C TYR A 32 14.53 -10.42 12.10
N THR A 33 13.57 -10.15 11.21
CA THR A 33 13.30 -10.97 10.02
C THR A 33 13.43 -10.09 8.78
N GLN A 34 14.19 -10.56 7.79
CA GLN A 34 14.34 -9.87 6.51
C GLN A 34 13.43 -10.54 5.49
N LEU A 35 12.44 -9.79 4.99
CA LEU A 35 11.62 -10.25 3.87
C LEU A 35 12.28 -9.88 2.54
N ASN A 36 12.27 -10.82 1.60
CA ASN A 36 12.79 -10.65 0.25
C ASN A 36 11.83 -11.34 -0.75
N GLY A 37 10.91 -10.58 -1.33
CA GLY A 37 9.90 -11.11 -2.25
C GLY A 37 8.88 -10.05 -2.67
N THR A 38 7.64 -10.48 -2.92
CA THR A 38 6.50 -9.59 -3.22
C THR A 38 6.41 -8.44 -2.21
N PHE A 39 6.66 -8.72 -0.94
CA PHE A 39 6.90 -7.72 0.08
C PHE A 39 8.35 -7.85 0.55
N SER A 40 9.05 -6.72 0.62
CA SER A 40 10.47 -6.68 0.98
C SER A 40 10.75 -5.59 2.01
N GLY A 41 11.61 -5.89 2.97
CA GLY A 41 11.94 -4.99 4.07
C GLY A 41 12.33 -5.73 5.34
N GLY A 42 12.75 -4.95 6.35
CA GLY A 42 13.15 -5.47 7.65
C GLY A 42 12.01 -5.38 8.67
N LEU A 43 11.78 -6.47 9.40
CA LEU A 43 10.76 -6.59 10.43
C LEU A 43 11.40 -6.87 11.79
N VAL A 44 10.83 -6.32 12.86
CA VAL A 44 11.12 -6.77 14.23
C VAL A 44 9.82 -7.27 14.85
N ILE A 45 9.73 -8.57 15.06
CA ILE A 45 8.49 -9.29 15.42
C ILE A 45 8.77 -10.35 16.49
N PRO A 46 7.75 -10.85 17.20
CA PRO A 46 7.92 -11.94 18.15
C PRO A 46 8.55 -13.18 17.50
N SER A 47 9.58 -13.74 18.15
CA SER A 47 10.29 -14.91 17.63
C SER A 47 9.38 -16.14 17.46
N ALA A 48 8.28 -16.20 18.22
CA ALA A 48 7.32 -17.30 18.18
C ALA A 48 6.55 -17.38 16.84
N ILE A 49 6.34 -16.25 16.15
CA ILE A 49 5.60 -16.19 14.88
C ILE A 49 6.49 -15.83 13.69
N ALA A 50 7.81 -15.75 13.89
CA ALA A 50 8.70 -15.20 12.88
C ALA A 50 8.73 -16.01 11.58
N GLY A 51 8.69 -17.35 11.70
CA GLY A 51 8.60 -18.26 10.55
C GLY A 51 7.27 -18.12 9.81
N ASP A 52 6.15 -18.12 10.54
CA ASP A 52 4.82 -18.00 9.94
C ASP A 52 4.63 -16.65 9.25
N VAL A 53 5.18 -15.56 9.81
CA VAL A 53 5.17 -14.24 9.17
C VAL A 53 6.00 -14.25 7.88
N GLU A 54 7.17 -14.89 7.88
CA GLU A 54 7.99 -15.03 6.68
C GLU A 54 7.26 -15.84 5.59
N ASP A 55 6.65 -16.97 5.96
CA ASP A 55 5.85 -17.81 5.07
C ASP A 55 4.61 -17.06 4.54
N TYR A 56 3.96 -16.27 5.39
CA TYR A 56 2.79 -15.46 5.04
C TYR A 56 3.13 -14.41 3.97
N PHE A 57 4.21 -13.63 4.15
CA PHE A 57 4.59 -12.60 3.19
C PHE A 57 5.27 -13.16 1.93
N SER A 58 6.03 -14.26 2.06
CA SER A 58 6.67 -14.90 0.90
C SER A 58 5.66 -15.58 -0.02
N GLY A 59 4.59 -16.15 0.55
CA GLY A 59 3.47 -16.73 -0.20
C GLY A 59 2.42 -15.71 -0.66
N MET A 60 2.52 -14.44 -0.23
CA MET A 60 1.51 -13.43 -0.56
C MET A 60 1.55 -13.07 -2.05
N ASN A 61 0.39 -13.14 -2.69
CA ASN A 61 0.21 -12.69 -4.06
C ASN A 61 -0.29 -11.24 -4.07
N ALA A 62 0.38 -10.38 -4.83
CA ALA A 62 -0.02 -8.99 -4.99
C ALA A 62 -0.17 -8.63 -6.47
N THR A 63 -1.28 -7.98 -6.81
CA THR A 63 -1.57 -7.46 -8.16
C THR A 63 -1.87 -5.97 -8.06
N LEU A 64 -1.17 -5.17 -8.86
CA LEU A 64 -1.35 -3.73 -8.93
C LEU A 64 -2.32 -3.36 -10.05
N TYR A 65 -3.28 -2.50 -9.72
CA TYR A 65 -4.24 -1.92 -10.65
C TYR A 65 -4.01 -0.40 -10.71
N GLY A 66 -3.71 0.13 -11.90
CA GLY A 66 -3.58 1.56 -12.16
C GLY A 66 -4.75 2.08 -12.99
N PHE A 67 -5.33 3.20 -12.55
CA PHE A 67 -6.40 3.91 -13.24
C PHE A 67 -5.93 5.33 -13.53
N GLU A 68 -5.74 5.66 -14.80
CA GLU A 68 -5.39 7.00 -15.22
C GLU A 68 -6.62 7.71 -15.80
N ALA A 69 -6.94 8.88 -15.26
CA ALA A 69 -7.95 9.76 -15.81
C ALA A 69 -7.31 11.06 -16.28
N GLY A 70 -7.37 11.29 -17.58
CA GLY A 70 -7.06 12.57 -18.21
C GLY A 70 -8.30 13.46 -18.28
N VAL A 71 -8.09 14.76 -18.07
CA VAL A 71 -9.07 15.80 -18.32
C VAL A 71 -8.55 16.71 -19.42
N VAL A 72 -9.39 16.92 -20.44
CA VAL A 72 -9.07 17.74 -21.62
C VAL A 72 -9.89 19.02 -21.59
N GLY A 73 -9.23 20.15 -21.72
CA GLY A 73 -9.83 21.49 -21.67
C GLY A 73 -8.83 22.57 -22.05
N ASP A 74 -8.99 23.76 -21.50
CA ASP A 74 -8.01 24.84 -21.67
C ASP A 74 -6.65 24.47 -21.04
N ILE A 75 -6.69 23.73 -19.92
CA ILE A 75 -5.55 23.08 -19.29
C ILE A 75 -5.80 21.58 -19.29
N ASN A 76 -4.88 20.82 -19.90
CA ASN A 76 -4.90 19.37 -19.82
C ASN A 76 -4.19 18.92 -18.55
N ALA A 77 -4.81 18.02 -17.78
CA ALA A 77 -4.18 17.39 -16.64
C ALA A 77 -4.60 15.92 -16.52
N SER A 78 -3.87 15.13 -15.74
CA SER A 78 -4.28 13.77 -15.42
C SER A 78 -3.98 13.42 -13.99
N ILE A 79 -4.71 12.43 -13.48
CA ILE A 79 -4.46 11.78 -12.20
C ILE A 79 -4.37 10.28 -12.41
N THR A 80 -3.44 9.63 -11.72
CA THR A 80 -3.37 8.18 -11.69
C THR A 80 -3.60 7.68 -10.27
N LEU A 81 -4.57 6.79 -10.10
CA LEU A 81 -4.86 6.11 -8.83
C LEU A 81 -4.40 4.66 -8.91
N TYR A 82 -3.74 4.22 -7.85
CA TYR A 82 -3.23 2.86 -7.75
C TYR A 82 -3.89 2.11 -6.60
N VAL A 83 -4.30 0.87 -6.88
CA VAL A 83 -4.87 -0.07 -5.93
C VAL A 83 -4.09 -1.36 -5.96
N LEU A 84 -3.75 -1.87 -4.79
CA LEU A 84 -3.11 -3.17 -4.63
C LEU A 84 -4.15 -4.19 -4.19
N LYS A 85 -4.31 -5.25 -4.97
CA LYS A 85 -5.01 -6.46 -4.54
C LYS A 85 -4.00 -7.39 -3.90
N VAL A 86 -4.28 -7.78 -2.67
CA VAL A 86 -3.47 -8.74 -1.90
C VAL A 86 -4.29 -9.99 -1.63
N THR A 87 -3.65 -11.15 -1.74
CA THR A 87 -4.23 -12.43 -1.39
C THR A 87 -3.21 -13.20 -0.58
N PRO A 88 -3.46 -13.40 0.73
CA PRO A 88 -2.56 -14.15 1.58
C PRO A 88 -2.59 -15.65 1.21
N PRO A 89 -1.51 -16.38 1.48
CA PRO A 89 -1.45 -17.82 1.23
C PRO A 89 -2.33 -18.63 2.19
N PHE A 90 -2.59 -18.10 3.38
CA PHE A 90 -3.43 -18.68 4.44
C PHE A 90 -3.92 -17.57 5.37
N ASP A 91 -4.96 -17.84 6.17
CA ASP A 91 -5.37 -16.94 7.26
C ASP A 91 -4.65 -17.37 8.56
N PRO A 92 -3.80 -16.52 9.17
CA PRO A 92 -3.06 -16.87 10.37
C PRO A 92 -3.97 -17.04 11.60
N GLU A 93 -3.66 -18.03 12.44
CA GLU A 93 -4.42 -18.31 13.67
C GLU A 93 -3.93 -17.46 14.86
N ASP A 94 -2.62 -17.20 14.93
CA ASP A 94 -1.98 -16.61 16.11
C ASP A 94 -1.70 -15.11 16.01
N PHE A 95 -1.78 -14.53 14.81
CA PHE A 95 -1.53 -13.12 14.56
C PHE A 95 -2.48 -12.56 13.51
N GLU A 96 -2.62 -11.24 13.46
CA GLU A 96 -3.37 -10.54 12.42
C GLU A 96 -2.44 -9.65 11.61
N VAL A 97 -2.72 -9.49 10.31
CA VAL A 97 -1.97 -8.58 9.44
C VAL A 97 -2.88 -7.52 8.88
N SER A 98 -2.51 -6.26 9.04
CA SER A 98 -3.14 -5.14 8.36
C SER A 98 -2.15 -4.44 7.44
N ILE A 99 -2.62 -4.04 6.27
CA ILE A 99 -1.86 -3.29 5.28
C ILE A 99 -2.63 -2.00 5.01
N ASN A 100 -1.98 -0.86 5.21
CA ASN A 100 -2.59 0.46 5.09
C ASN A 100 -3.88 0.60 5.92
N GLY A 101 -3.84 0.08 7.16
CA GLY A 101 -4.96 0.10 8.11
C GLY A 101 -6.10 -0.86 7.79
N ARG A 102 -6.00 -1.67 6.73
CA ARG A 102 -7.02 -2.67 6.37
C ARG A 102 -6.55 -4.06 6.78
N LEU A 103 -7.36 -4.76 7.57
CA LEU A 103 -7.13 -6.15 7.93
C LEU A 103 -7.16 -7.03 6.68
N ILE A 104 -6.14 -7.86 6.52
CA ILE A 104 -6.00 -8.75 5.36
C ILE A 104 -6.56 -10.12 5.73
N ARG A 105 -7.69 -10.46 5.10
CA ARG A 105 -8.34 -11.78 5.19
C ARG A 105 -8.83 -12.15 3.80
N GLY A 106 -8.38 -13.29 3.27
CA GLY A 106 -8.61 -13.64 1.87
C GLY A 106 -8.26 -12.51 0.89
N GLU A 107 -8.99 -12.40 -0.22
CA GLU A 107 -8.76 -11.36 -1.22
C GLU A 107 -9.17 -9.97 -0.70
N THR A 108 -8.19 -9.08 -0.54
CA THR A 108 -8.38 -7.73 -0.01
C THR A 108 -7.78 -6.68 -0.95
N TYR A 109 -8.44 -5.52 -1.05
CA TYR A 109 -7.96 -4.37 -1.82
C TYR A 109 -7.53 -3.24 -0.89
N VAL A 110 -6.35 -2.69 -1.13
CA VAL A 110 -5.78 -1.59 -0.34
C VAL A 110 -5.25 -0.48 -1.27
N PRO A 111 -5.21 0.80 -0.83
CA PRO A 111 -4.50 1.83 -1.56
C PRO A 111 -3.01 1.47 -1.69
N TYR A 112 -2.45 1.67 -2.87
CA TYR A 112 -1.03 1.40 -3.12
C TYR A 112 -0.16 2.63 -2.81
N ALA A 113 1.02 2.38 -2.24
CA ALA A 113 2.13 3.30 -2.11
C ALA A 113 3.44 2.51 -2.30
N GLU A 114 4.53 3.17 -2.70
CA GLU A 114 5.83 2.52 -2.87
C GLU A 114 6.37 1.93 -1.56
N GLU A 115 6.16 2.66 -0.45
CA GLU A 115 6.37 2.19 0.91
C GLU A 115 5.01 2.03 1.58
N ILE A 116 4.57 0.78 1.78
CA ILE A 116 3.26 0.50 2.35
C ILE A 116 3.38 0.23 3.85
N PRO A 117 2.60 0.93 4.69
CA PRO A 117 2.56 0.63 6.12
C PRO A 117 1.88 -0.72 6.33
N VAL A 118 2.51 -1.55 7.14
CA VAL A 118 2.03 -2.86 7.52
C VAL A 118 2.13 -3.00 9.03
N GLN A 119 1.11 -3.59 9.64
CA GLN A 119 1.06 -3.85 11.06
C GLN A 119 0.69 -5.31 11.30
N ILE A 120 1.49 -5.99 12.12
CA ILE A 120 1.20 -7.31 12.65
C ILE A 120 0.70 -7.14 14.08
N THR A 121 -0.46 -7.71 14.41
CA THR A 121 -0.97 -7.74 15.78
C THR A 121 -0.81 -9.15 16.34
N TYR A 122 -0.11 -9.29 17.45
CA TYR A 122 0.13 -10.57 18.13
C TYR A 122 -0.09 -10.42 19.63
N MET A 123 -0.94 -11.28 20.22
CA MET A 123 -1.32 -11.23 21.65
C MET A 123 -1.74 -9.82 22.12
N GLY A 124 -2.47 -9.09 21.27
CA GLY A 124 -2.94 -7.72 21.57
C GLY A 124 -1.86 -6.64 21.51
N ARG A 125 -0.70 -6.92 20.89
CA ARG A 125 0.38 -5.94 20.66
C ARG A 125 0.62 -5.73 19.18
N ASP A 126 0.85 -4.48 18.81
CA ASP A 126 1.04 -4.06 17.43
C ASP A 126 2.53 -3.88 17.09
N TYR A 127 2.92 -4.46 15.97
CA TYR A 127 4.27 -4.38 15.39
C TYR A 127 4.14 -3.73 14.02
N SER A 128 4.53 -2.47 13.91
CA SER A 128 4.35 -1.65 12.70
C SER A 128 5.66 -1.43 11.96
N PHE A 129 5.59 -1.43 10.63
CA PHE A 129 6.75 -1.29 9.76
C PHE A 129 6.32 -0.85 8.36
N PHE A 130 7.27 -0.44 7.53
CA PHE A 130 7.05 -0.11 6.13
C PHE A 130 7.72 -1.17 5.26
N LEU A 131 6.95 -1.70 4.31
CA LEU A 131 7.47 -2.65 3.32
C LEU A 131 7.38 -2.07 1.92
N THR A 132 8.36 -2.41 1.10
CA THR A 132 8.27 -2.18 -0.35
C THR A 132 7.50 -3.33 -0.97
N VAL A 133 6.59 -3.00 -1.89
CA VAL A 133 5.81 -4.01 -2.63
C VAL A 133 6.32 -4.13 -4.06
N GLN A 134 6.59 -5.35 -4.50
CA GLN A 134 6.89 -5.72 -5.88
C GLN A 134 5.74 -6.61 -6.40
N PRO A 135 4.69 -6.02 -7.00
CA PRO A 135 3.53 -6.76 -7.45
C PRO A 135 3.90 -7.76 -8.55
N ALA A 136 3.35 -8.97 -8.48
CA ALA A 136 3.59 -10.02 -9.48
C ALA A 136 2.93 -9.70 -10.83
N LYS A 137 1.83 -8.94 -10.81
CA LYS A 137 1.06 -8.53 -11.99
C LYS A 137 0.68 -7.07 -11.88
N ILE A 138 0.65 -6.40 -13.03
CA ILE A 138 0.24 -5.00 -13.15
C ILE A 138 -0.79 -4.90 -14.27
N PHE A 139 -1.96 -4.35 -13.95
CA PHE A 139 -3.00 -3.99 -14.92
C PHE A 139 -3.17 -2.47 -14.91
N LYS A 140 -3.31 -1.89 -16.10
CA LYS A 140 -3.54 -0.45 -16.25
C LYS A 140 -4.70 -0.21 -17.20
N ALA A 141 -5.50 0.79 -16.88
CA ALA A 141 -6.53 1.31 -17.75
C ALA A 141 -6.48 2.84 -17.71
N SER A 142 -6.67 3.46 -18.86
CA SER A 142 -6.66 4.92 -19.00
C SER A 142 -7.82 5.39 -19.87
N GLY A 143 -8.22 6.64 -19.65
CA GLY A 143 -9.18 7.34 -20.48
C GLY A 143 -9.03 8.84 -20.31
N SER A 144 -9.58 9.59 -21.26
CA SER A 144 -9.59 11.05 -21.23
C SER A 144 -10.99 11.56 -21.49
N TRP A 145 -11.40 12.59 -20.75
CA TRP A 145 -12.72 13.19 -20.86
C TRP A 145 -12.62 14.72 -20.91
N ASP A 146 -13.51 15.34 -21.67
CA ASP A 146 -13.59 16.79 -21.74
C ASP A 146 -14.15 17.40 -20.44
N VAL A 147 -13.66 18.60 -20.09
CA VAL A 147 -14.15 19.40 -18.95
C VAL A 147 -15.68 19.57 -18.99
N SER A 148 -16.25 19.79 -20.17
CA SER A 148 -17.69 19.98 -20.34
C SER A 148 -18.51 18.75 -19.92
N TYR A 149 -17.97 17.56 -20.14
CA TYR A 149 -18.57 16.31 -19.68
C TYR A 149 -18.37 16.13 -18.16
N LEU A 150 -17.13 16.28 -17.68
CA LEU A 150 -16.81 16.00 -16.27
C LEU A 150 -17.46 16.97 -15.29
N ASN A 151 -17.63 18.24 -15.65
CA ASN A 151 -18.36 19.23 -14.82
C ASN A 151 -19.79 18.79 -14.48
N ASN A 152 -20.36 17.87 -15.26
CA ASN A 152 -21.71 17.34 -15.06
C ASN A 152 -21.71 15.85 -14.66
N ALA A 153 -20.54 15.22 -14.52
CA ALA A 153 -20.40 13.81 -14.23
C ALA A 153 -20.12 13.59 -12.74
N THR A 154 -21.17 13.35 -11.96
CA THR A 154 -21.05 12.98 -10.54
C THR A 154 -21.59 11.57 -10.30
N ASN A 155 -20.81 10.75 -9.58
CA ASN A 155 -21.07 9.33 -9.36
C ASN A 155 -21.19 8.54 -10.68
N VAL A 156 -20.42 8.95 -11.69
CA VAL A 156 -20.37 8.29 -12.99
C VAL A 156 -19.16 7.37 -13.06
N THR A 157 -19.37 6.14 -13.51
CA THR A 157 -18.28 5.20 -13.75
C THR A 157 -17.58 5.55 -15.06
N LEU A 158 -16.30 5.89 -14.99
CA LEU A 158 -15.45 6.24 -16.13
C LEU A 158 -14.77 5.01 -16.73
N ILE A 159 -14.21 4.15 -15.88
CA ILE A 159 -13.46 2.95 -16.28
C ILE A 159 -13.95 1.76 -15.45
N LYS A 160 -14.03 0.58 -16.06
CA LYS A 160 -14.18 -0.71 -15.36
C LYS A 160 -13.01 -1.62 -15.72
N MET A 161 -12.45 -2.26 -14.71
CA MET A 161 -11.36 -3.22 -14.87
C MET A 161 -11.52 -4.33 -13.84
N ASN A 162 -11.87 -5.53 -14.32
CA ASN A 162 -12.27 -6.65 -13.48
C ASN A 162 -13.40 -6.26 -12.51
N ASP A 163 -13.21 -6.49 -11.23
CA ASP A 163 -14.11 -6.16 -10.13
C ASP A 163 -13.88 -4.75 -9.57
N LEU A 164 -13.05 -3.92 -10.21
CA LEU A 164 -12.80 -2.54 -9.84
C LEU A 164 -13.42 -1.56 -10.85
N LYS A 165 -13.82 -0.39 -10.37
CA LYS A 165 -14.30 0.72 -11.20
C LYS A 165 -13.71 2.05 -10.74
N LEU A 166 -13.43 2.93 -11.69
CA LEU A 166 -13.10 4.33 -11.45
C LEU A 166 -14.38 5.15 -11.55
N VAL A 167 -14.68 5.91 -10.52
CA VAL A 167 -15.85 6.80 -10.42
C VAL A 167 -15.38 8.24 -10.25
N VAL A 168 -16.03 9.17 -10.92
CA VAL A 168 -15.78 10.61 -10.77
C VAL A 168 -16.90 11.31 -10.00
N TYR A 169 -16.52 12.33 -9.24
CA TYR A 169 -17.39 13.26 -8.54
C TYR A 169 -16.98 14.68 -8.94
N ALA A 170 -17.90 15.44 -9.53
CA ALA A 170 -17.67 16.86 -9.79
C ALA A 170 -17.93 17.63 -8.48
N MET A 171 -16.89 18.27 -7.94
CA MET A 171 -16.95 19.03 -6.69
C MET A 171 -17.25 20.52 -6.97
N GLY A 172 -16.88 20.97 -8.16
CA GLY A 172 -17.18 22.28 -8.71
C GLY A 172 -16.76 22.32 -10.19
N PRO A 173 -16.92 23.47 -10.86
CA PRO A 173 -16.33 23.66 -12.18
C PRO A 173 -14.82 23.40 -12.12
N GLU A 174 -14.33 22.50 -12.96
CA GLU A 174 -12.90 22.17 -13.07
C GLU A 174 -12.26 21.56 -11.80
N ASP A 175 -13.07 21.16 -10.82
CA ASP A 175 -12.63 20.49 -9.59
C ASP A 175 -13.29 19.11 -9.46
N TYR A 176 -12.47 18.07 -9.47
CA TYR A 176 -12.91 16.69 -9.57
C TYR A 176 -12.27 15.81 -8.52
N GLU A 177 -13.06 14.91 -7.93
CA GLU A 177 -12.54 13.78 -7.18
C GLU A 177 -12.77 12.48 -7.94
N PHE A 178 -11.72 11.66 -7.99
CA PHE A 178 -11.76 10.34 -8.58
C PHE A 178 -11.61 9.30 -7.47
N ALA A 179 -12.46 8.28 -7.46
CA ALA A 179 -12.41 7.19 -6.51
C ALA A 179 -12.38 5.84 -7.22
N VAL A 180 -11.55 4.93 -6.72
CA VAL A 180 -11.58 3.52 -7.15
C VAL A 180 -12.42 2.74 -6.16
N CYS A 181 -13.45 2.07 -6.66
CA CYS A 181 -14.38 1.30 -5.86
C CYS A 181 -14.37 -0.18 -6.26
N LYS A 182 -14.55 -1.07 -5.28
CA LYS A 182 -14.81 -2.50 -5.51
C LYS A 182 -16.27 -2.71 -5.94
N THR A 183 -16.50 -3.63 -6.86
CA THR A 183 -17.82 -4.09 -7.28
C THR A 183 -18.12 -5.47 -6.69
N PRO A 184 -19.39 -5.82 -6.42
CA PRO A 184 -20.60 -5.00 -6.57
C PRO A 184 -20.87 -4.07 -5.38
N GLU A 185 -20.13 -4.20 -4.29
CA GLU A 185 -20.36 -3.56 -2.99
C GLU A 185 -20.24 -2.02 -3.02
N ASN A 186 -19.59 -1.46 -4.03
CA ASN A 186 -19.26 -0.04 -4.16
C ASN A 186 -18.39 0.51 -3.02
N THR A 187 -17.65 -0.37 -2.33
CA THR A 187 -16.71 0.00 -1.28
C THR A 187 -15.55 0.79 -1.88
N GLU A 188 -15.35 2.01 -1.40
CA GLU A 188 -14.20 2.85 -1.80
C GLU A 188 -12.90 2.27 -1.25
N ILE A 189 -11.91 2.19 -2.13
CA ILE A 189 -10.57 1.71 -1.79
C ILE A 189 -9.63 2.90 -1.65
N THR A 190 -9.58 3.77 -2.65
CA THR A 190 -8.72 4.96 -2.70
C THR A 190 -9.41 6.10 -3.46
N ARG A 191 -8.99 7.34 -3.19
CA ARG A 191 -9.51 8.57 -3.79
C ARG A 191 -8.38 9.56 -4.02
N GLY A 192 -8.50 10.40 -5.05
CA GLY A 192 -7.63 11.54 -5.28
C GLY A 192 -8.34 12.67 -6.01
N GLY A 193 -7.91 13.90 -5.73
CA GLY A 193 -8.46 15.12 -6.32
C GLY A 193 -7.62 15.64 -7.49
N LEU A 194 -8.28 16.28 -8.44
CA LEU A 194 -7.66 16.98 -9.56
C LEU A 194 -8.44 18.26 -9.83
N THR A 195 -7.77 19.40 -9.64
CA THR A 195 -8.31 20.73 -9.92
C THR A 195 -7.55 21.33 -11.10
N LEU A 196 -8.27 21.78 -12.14
CA LEU A 196 -7.66 22.53 -13.24
C LEU A 196 -7.69 24.02 -12.87
N GLY A 197 -6.51 24.62 -12.73
CA GLY A 197 -6.38 26.06 -12.48
C GLY A 197 -6.74 26.49 -11.04
N GLY A 198 -5.74 26.49 -10.16
CA GLY A 198 -5.72 27.41 -9.03
C GLY A 198 -5.02 28.71 -9.48
N GLN A 199 -5.77 29.78 -9.71
CA GLN A 199 -5.19 31.11 -9.54
C GLN A 199 -5.17 31.39 -8.03
N GLU A 200 -3.98 31.46 -7.45
CA GLU A 200 -3.74 32.44 -6.37
C GLU A 200 -3.64 33.85 -6.98
#